data_AF-X1HQL8-F1
#
_entry.id   AF-X1HQL8-F1
#
_cell.length_a   1.000
_cell.length_b   1.000
_cell.length_c   1.000
_cell.angle_alpha   90.00
_cell.angle_beta   90.00
_cell.angle_gamma   90.00
#
_symmetry.space_group_name_H-M   'P 1'
#
loop_
_entity.id
_entity.type
_entity.pdbx_description
1 polymer ?
#
loop_
_entity_poly.entity_id
_entity_poly.type
_entity_poly.pdbx_seq_one_letter_code
_entity_poly.pdbx_strand_id
1 'polypeptide(L)'
;HSSEMKLTPGEREIVEAIEKKISKSYFQTAIKVLYLGKGDAYFVPNVSIPMGFFNSFLTLNLNRFTPIGKTKTKVQVLKGPRVYARKKKIFWLYRLRLPPIFLPEAPVTSDYWSIKGGTSILNTEEMASLFHFPSRLVAPAPTMERIEAKKGEPPPELPIE
;
A
#
# COMPACT_ATOMS: atom_id res chain seq x y z
N HIS A 1 -42.33 8.12 -16.98
CA HIS A 1 -41.32 7.23 -17.56
C HIS A 1 -40.08 7.27 -16.69
N SER A 2 -39.80 6.18 -15.97
CA SER A 2 -38.55 6.04 -15.24
C SER A 2 -37.40 6.11 -16.25
N SER A 3 -36.59 7.16 -16.17
CA SER A 3 -35.30 7.22 -16.84
C SER A 3 -34.40 6.21 -16.15
N GLU A 4 -34.61 4.92 -16.44
CA GLU A 4 -33.61 3.90 -16.20
C GLU A 4 -32.32 4.41 -16.87
N MET A 5 -31.32 4.78 -16.07
CA MET A 5 -30.04 5.22 -16.59
C MET A 5 -29.56 4.13 -17.53
N LYS A 6 -29.49 4.42 -18.83
CA LYS A 6 -28.86 3.53 -19.81
C LYS A 6 -27.35 3.60 -19.60
N LEU A 7 -26.89 3.06 -18.48
CA LEU A 7 -25.48 2.83 -18.23
C LEU A 7 -24.96 1.88 -19.28
N THR A 8 -23.79 2.18 -19.82
CA THR A 8 -23.04 1.22 -20.62
C THR A 8 -22.68 -0.01 -19.76
N PRO A 9 -22.40 -1.16 -20.36
CA PRO A 9 -22.00 -2.35 -19.58
C PRO A 9 -20.84 -2.07 -18.61
N GLY A 10 -19.84 -1.30 -19.05
CA GLY A 10 -18.69 -0.95 -18.20
C GLY A 10 -19.05 -0.01 -17.04
N GLU A 11 -19.94 0.95 -17.25
CA GLU A 11 -20.41 1.81 -16.15
C GLU A 11 -21.22 1.03 -15.12
N ARG A 12 -22.03 0.06 -15.58
CA ARG A 12 -22.78 -0.83 -14.67
C ARG A 12 -21.84 -1.64 -13.78
N GLU A 13 -20.80 -2.25 -14.34
CA GLU A 13 -19.78 -2.99 -13.57
C GLU A 13 -19.10 -2.10 -12.52
N ILE A 14 -18.78 -0.85 -12.87
CA ILE A 14 -18.16 0.10 -11.94
C ILE A 14 -19.12 0.43 -10.80
N VAL A 15 -20.39 0.71 -11.10
CA VAL A 15 -21.41 1.04 -10.08
C VAL A 15 -21.63 -0.16 -9.14
N GLU A 16 -21.81 -1.36 -9.68
CA GLU A 16 -21.97 -2.58 -8.88
C GLU A 16 -20.74 -2.83 -7.98
N ALA A 17 -19.52 -2.61 -8.48
CA ALA A 17 -18.30 -2.73 -7.69
C ALA A 17 -18.23 -1.70 -6.54
N ILE A 18 -18.67 -0.47 -6.79
CA ILE A 18 -18.77 0.58 -5.76
C ILE A 18 -19.79 0.19 -4.70
N GLU A 19 -21.00 -0.23 -5.10
CA GLU A 19 -22.06 -0.66 -4.18
C GLU A 19 -21.61 -1.84 -3.29
N LYS A 20 -20.95 -2.83 -3.89
CA LYS A 20 -20.36 -3.96 -3.16
C LYS A 20 -19.23 -3.54 -2.20
N LYS A 21 -18.52 -2.47 -2.52
CA LYS A 21 -17.44 -1.95 -1.65
C LYS A 21 -17.99 -1.20 -0.45
N ILE A 22 -18.99 -0.33 -0.64
CA ILE A 22 -19.58 0.49 0.42
C ILE A 22 -20.49 -0.31 1.37
N SER A 23 -20.98 -1.48 0.94
CA SER A 23 -21.79 -2.37 1.78
C SER A 23 -20.98 -3.05 2.90
N LYS A 24 -19.66 -2.87 2.93
CA LYS A 24 -18.75 -3.44 3.93
C LYS A 24 -18.16 -2.34 4.80
N SER A 25 -17.72 -2.72 6.00
CA SER A 25 -16.93 -1.83 6.86
C SER A 25 -15.67 -1.38 6.12
N TYR A 26 -15.42 -0.07 6.16
CA TYR A 26 -14.30 0.55 5.49
C TYR A 26 -13.37 1.23 6.49
N PHE A 27 -12.10 1.29 6.10
CA PHE A 27 -11.01 1.85 6.87
C PHE A 27 -10.28 2.85 5.98
N GLN A 28 -10.10 4.04 6.51
CA GLN A 28 -9.17 4.98 5.93
C GLN A 28 -7.75 4.45 6.22
N THR A 29 -6.95 4.24 5.18
CA THR A 29 -5.69 3.50 5.26
C THR A 29 -4.56 4.28 4.58
N ALA A 30 -3.44 4.50 5.28
CA ALA A 30 -2.20 4.98 4.65
C ALA A 30 -1.22 3.82 4.52
N ILE A 31 -0.87 3.51 3.27
CA ILE A 31 0.09 2.47 2.95
C ILE A 31 1.48 3.12 2.83
N LYS A 32 2.45 2.61 3.57
CA LYS A 32 3.83 3.11 3.57
C LYS A 32 4.80 1.97 3.31
N VAL A 33 5.59 2.11 2.26
CA VAL A 33 6.68 1.19 1.96
C VAL A 33 8.00 1.94 2.07
N LEU A 34 8.94 1.32 2.79
CA LEU A 34 10.28 1.84 2.96
C LEU A 34 11.28 0.77 2.54
N TYR A 35 12.09 1.08 1.54
CA TYR A 35 13.24 0.26 1.15
C TYR A 35 14.49 0.84 1.78
N LEU A 36 15.10 0.09 2.70
CA LEU A 36 16.32 0.44 3.42
C LEU A 36 17.39 -0.61 3.17
N GLY A 37 18.64 -0.17 3.04
CA GLY A 37 19.79 -1.05 2.91
C GLY A 37 21.07 -0.31 3.31
N LYS A 38 22.09 -1.05 3.71
CA LYS A 38 23.45 -0.53 3.88
C LYS A 38 24.04 -0.19 2.50
N GLY A 39 24.95 0.77 2.40
CA GLY A 39 25.35 1.36 1.11
C GLY A 39 25.84 0.35 0.06
N ASP A 40 26.61 -0.64 0.52
CA ASP A 40 27.11 -1.80 -0.23
C ASP A 40 26.01 -2.79 -0.63
N ALA A 41 25.05 -3.05 0.26
CA ALA A 41 23.92 -3.94 0.01
C ALA A 41 22.72 -3.27 -0.69
N TYR A 42 22.73 -1.93 -0.84
CA TYR A 42 21.60 -1.18 -1.35
C TYR A 42 21.56 -1.24 -2.88
N PHE A 43 20.63 -2.03 -3.40
CA PHE A 43 20.39 -2.12 -4.84
C PHE A 43 19.19 -1.28 -5.25
N VAL A 44 19.42 -0.19 -6.00
CA VAL A 44 18.39 0.77 -6.43
C VAL A 44 17.19 0.11 -7.16
N PRO A 45 17.39 -0.86 -8.07
CA PRO A 45 16.27 -1.49 -8.79
C PRO A 45 15.23 -2.15 -7.89
N ASN A 46 15.58 -2.61 -6.68
CA ASN A 46 14.63 -3.22 -5.74
C ASN A 46 13.50 -2.27 -5.29
N VAL A 47 13.64 -0.96 -5.51
CA VAL A 47 12.55 0.02 -5.33
C VAL A 47 11.34 -0.30 -6.22
N SER A 48 11.50 -1.07 -7.31
CA SER A 48 10.39 -1.49 -8.17
C SER A 48 9.58 -2.67 -7.59
N ILE A 49 10.14 -3.46 -6.68
CA ILE A 49 9.48 -4.67 -6.13
C ILE A 49 8.13 -4.31 -5.49
N PRO A 50 8.03 -3.29 -4.60
CA PRO A 50 6.74 -2.87 -4.07
C PRO A 50 5.78 -2.36 -5.13
N MET A 51 6.30 -1.73 -6.19
CA MET A 51 5.46 -1.24 -7.30
C MET A 51 4.83 -2.40 -8.06
N GLY A 52 5.60 -3.46 -8.30
CA GLY A 52 5.09 -4.70 -8.90
C GLY A 52 4.00 -5.35 -8.04
N PHE A 53 4.20 -5.41 -6.72
CA PHE A 53 3.18 -5.91 -5.79
C PHE A 53 1.88 -5.09 -5.88
N PHE A 54 1.94 -3.76 -5.84
CA PHE A 54 0.70 -2.97 -5.94
C PHE A 54 0.04 -3.02 -7.32
N ASN A 55 0.80 -3.26 -8.38
CA ASN A 55 0.25 -3.44 -9.72
C ASN A 55 -0.59 -4.72 -9.85
N SER A 56 -0.41 -5.74 -9.00
CA SER A 56 -1.28 -6.94 -9.05
C SER A 56 -2.73 -6.65 -8.62
N PHE A 57 -2.98 -5.51 -7.98
CA PHE A 57 -4.32 -5.05 -7.60
C PHE A 57 -4.91 -4.07 -8.63
N LEU A 58 -4.26 -3.86 -9.77
CA LEU A 58 -4.74 -2.99 -10.84
C LEU A 58 -5.80 -3.72 -11.68
N THR A 59 -6.97 -3.11 -11.82
CA THR A 59 -7.96 -3.48 -12.84
C THR A 59 -8.17 -2.26 -13.73
N LEU A 60 -8.24 -2.46 -15.06
CA LEU A 60 -8.23 -1.37 -16.05
C LEU A 60 -9.39 -0.37 -15.88
N ASN A 61 -10.55 -0.87 -15.46
CA ASN A 61 -11.78 -0.09 -15.27
C ASN A 61 -12.01 0.36 -13.81
N LEU A 62 -11.11 0.04 -12.87
CA LEU A 62 -11.25 0.37 -11.45
C LEU A 62 -10.07 1.18 -10.91
N ASN A 63 -10.16 1.53 -9.62
CA ASN A 63 -9.13 2.28 -8.92
C ASN A 63 -7.80 1.54 -8.85
N ARG A 64 -6.72 2.30 -8.65
CA ARG A 64 -5.35 1.79 -8.53
C ARG A 64 -4.58 2.46 -7.40
N PHE A 65 -3.66 1.72 -6.81
CA PHE A 65 -2.67 2.30 -5.91
C PHE A 65 -1.62 3.09 -6.70
N THR A 66 -1.34 4.31 -6.26
CA THR A 66 -0.31 5.18 -6.88
C THR A 66 0.55 5.81 -5.79
N PRO A 67 1.89 5.74 -5.88
CA PRO A 67 2.75 6.39 -4.90
C PRO A 67 2.66 7.91 -4.98
N ILE A 68 2.64 8.53 -3.81
CA ILE A 68 2.62 9.98 -3.66
C ILE A 68 3.98 10.56 -4.08
N GLY A 69 4.00 11.54 -4.99
CA GLY A 69 5.26 12.13 -5.48
C GLY A 69 6.13 12.72 -4.35
N LYS A 70 5.51 13.30 -3.32
CA LYS A 70 6.19 13.89 -2.16
C LYS A 70 6.91 12.85 -1.27
N THR A 71 6.60 11.56 -1.39
CA THR A 71 7.26 10.48 -0.63
C THR A 71 8.42 9.84 -1.40
N LYS A 72 8.68 10.25 -2.65
CA LYS A 72 9.81 9.77 -3.45
C LYS A 72 11.11 10.48 -3.05
N THR A 73 12.19 9.71 -2.93
CA THR A 73 13.54 10.20 -2.58
C THR A 73 14.35 10.62 -3.80
N LYS A 74 14.07 10.07 -4.99
CA LYS A 74 14.67 10.49 -6.27
C LYS A 74 13.91 11.71 -6.80
N VAL A 75 14.48 12.90 -6.62
CA VAL A 75 13.93 14.16 -7.14
C VAL A 75 15.03 14.90 -7.87
N GLN A 76 14.84 15.14 -9.17
CA GLN A 76 15.85 15.79 -10.04
C GLN A 76 16.27 17.18 -9.54
N VAL A 77 15.37 17.87 -8.84
CA VAL A 77 15.54 19.26 -8.39
C VAL A 77 16.28 19.36 -7.04
N LEU A 78 16.34 18.28 -6.25
CA LEU A 78 17.00 18.30 -4.94
C LEU A 78 18.38 17.65 -5.00
N LYS A 79 19.39 18.38 -4.51
CA LYS A 79 20.78 17.91 -4.43
C LYS A 79 21.27 17.83 -2.98
N GLY A 80 22.18 16.90 -2.71
CA GLY A 80 22.96 16.81 -1.47
C GLY A 80 22.14 16.88 -0.17
N PRO A 81 22.35 17.89 0.70
CA PRO A 81 21.72 17.98 2.03
C PRO A 81 20.19 17.92 2.03
N ARG A 82 19.54 18.45 0.99
CA ARG A 82 18.06 18.44 0.89
C ARG A 82 17.50 17.04 0.67
N VAL A 83 18.21 16.19 -0.09
CA VAL A 83 17.84 14.78 -0.29
C VAL A 83 18.02 14.01 1.02
N TYR A 84 19.11 14.26 1.76
CA TYR A 84 19.36 13.66 3.07
C TYR A 84 18.28 14.06 4.09
N ALA A 85 17.97 15.34 4.21
CA ALA A 85 16.91 15.83 5.10
C ALA A 85 15.55 15.20 4.75
N ARG A 86 15.24 15.04 3.46
CA ARG A 86 14.04 14.36 3.00
C ARG A 86 14.03 12.87 3.37
N LYS A 87 15.12 12.13 3.14
CA LYS A 87 15.25 10.73 3.55
C LYS A 87 15.05 10.58 5.07
N LYS A 88 15.68 11.45 5.87
CA LYS A 88 15.54 11.49 7.32
C LYS A 88 14.09 11.78 7.75
N LYS A 89 13.41 12.74 7.11
CA LYS A 89 11.99 13.05 7.36
C LYS A 89 11.10 11.85 7.05
N ILE A 90 11.25 11.20 5.89
CA ILE A 90 10.44 10.04 5.50
C ILE A 90 10.63 8.89 6.49
N PHE A 91 11.88 8.60 6.86
CA PHE A 91 12.18 7.57 7.86
C PHE A 91 11.55 7.89 9.22
N TRP A 92 11.61 9.14 9.65
CA TRP A 92 11.03 9.57 10.92
C TRP A 92 9.50 9.45 10.92
N LEU A 93 8.82 9.90 9.85
CA LEU A 93 7.38 9.72 9.68
C LEU A 93 6.96 8.25 9.65
N TYR A 94 7.76 7.39 9.02
CA TYR A 94 7.54 5.94 9.04
C TYR A 94 7.62 5.39 10.46
N ARG A 95 8.69 5.71 11.19
CA ARG A 95 8.93 5.25 12.57
C ARG A 95 7.84 5.72 13.55
N LEU A 96 7.44 6.97 13.47
CA LEU A 96 6.41 7.54 14.33
C LEU A 96 4.98 7.22 13.87
N ARG A 97 4.83 6.42 12.82
CA ARG A 97 3.52 6.06 12.23
C ARG A 97 2.69 7.27 11.76
N LEU A 98 3.29 8.46 11.63
CA LEU A 98 2.65 9.68 11.17
C LEU A 98 2.33 9.66 9.67
N PRO A 99 1.28 10.36 9.19
CA PRO A 99 0.88 10.36 7.79
C PRO A 99 2.04 10.61 6.80
N PRO A 100 1.99 10.02 5.60
CA PRO A 100 3.07 10.14 4.61
C PRO A 100 3.29 11.57 4.11
N ILE A 101 2.28 12.43 4.26
CA ILE A 101 2.35 13.87 4.00
C ILE A 101 2.14 14.58 5.34
N PHE A 102 3.22 15.01 5.98
CA PHE A 102 3.12 15.96 7.09
C PHE A 102 3.01 17.37 6.52
N LEU A 103 1.81 17.95 6.58
CA LEU A 103 1.55 19.37 6.33
C LEU A 103 1.75 20.12 7.65
N PRO A 104 2.76 21.00 7.78
CA PRO A 104 2.98 21.79 9.00
C PRO A 104 1.80 22.71 9.34
N GLU A 105 1.00 23.05 8.33
CA GLU A 105 -0.16 23.95 8.42
C GLU A 105 -1.45 23.24 8.85
N ALA A 106 -1.45 21.91 8.94
CA ALA A 106 -2.61 21.18 9.43
C ALA A 106 -2.71 21.37 10.96
N PRO A 107 -3.81 21.94 11.49
CA PRO A 107 -4.01 22.10 12.92
C PRO A 107 -3.79 20.77 13.64
N VAL A 108 -3.20 20.82 14.84
CA VAL A 108 -2.99 19.65 15.74
C VAL A 108 -4.32 19.12 16.31
N THR A 109 -5.42 19.42 15.65
CA THR A 109 -6.78 19.09 16.07
C THR A 109 -7.45 18.29 14.96
N SER A 110 -7.62 17.00 15.26
CA SER A 110 -8.60 16.05 14.72
C SER A 110 -8.30 15.28 13.43
N ASP A 111 -7.74 15.87 12.37
CA ASP A 111 -7.99 15.29 11.04
C ASP A 111 -6.72 15.03 10.20
N TYR A 112 -5.60 14.70 10.85
CA TYR A 112 -4.33 14.35 10.18
C TYR A 112 -4.46 13.24 9.13
N TRP A 113 -5.46 12.38 9.30
CA TRP A 113 -5.77 11.31 8.36
C TRP A 113 -6.59 11.80 7.16
N SER A 114 -7.42 12.84 7.34
CA SER A 114 -8.27 13.48 6.33
C SER A 114 -7.50 14.33 5.29
N ILE A 115 -6.17 14.34 5.33
CA ILE A 115 -5.33 15.04 4.35
C ILE A 115 -5.58 14.42 2.95
N LYS A 116 -6.22 15.21 2.07
CA LYS A 116 -6.45 14.84 0.67
C LYS A 116 -5.15 14.36 0.01
N GLY A 117 -5.17 13.13 -0.47
CA GLY A 117 -4.07 12.51 -1.23
C GLY A 117 -3.05 11.73 -0.42
N GLY A 118 -3.32 11.43 0.86
CA GLY A 118 -2.44 10.63 1.73
C GLY A 118 -2.92 9.22 2.08
N THR A 119 -4.20 8.93 1.85
CA THR A 119 -4.89 7.72 2.32
C THR A 119 -5.80 7.14 1.22
N SER A 120 -6.05 5.84 1.29
CA SER A 120 -7.04 5.12 0.50
C SER A 120 -8.16 4.61 1.40
N ILE A 121 -9.39 4.53 0.89
CA ILE A 121 -10.51 3.89 1.59
C ILE A 121 -10.53 2.43 1.17
N LEU A 122 -10.29 1.52 2.12
CA LEU A 122 -10.26 0.08 1.89
C LEU A 122 -11.33 -0.61 2.73
N ASN A 123 -12.04 -1.56 2.16
CA ASN A 123 -12.90 -2.45 2.94
C ASN A 123 -12.09 -3.56 3.63
N THR A 124 -12.76 -4.37 4.44
CA THR A 124 -12.15 -5.52 5.17
C THR A 124 -11.42 -6.50 4.26
N GLU A 125 -11.99 -6.85 3.10
CA GLU A 125 -11.40 -7.80 2.14
C GLU A 125 -10.17 -7.24 1.42
N GLU A 126 -10.22 -5.96 1.03
CA GLU A 126 -9.10 -5.25 0.41
C GLU A 126 -7.94 -5.13 1.41
N MET A 127 -8.23 -4.84 2.68
CA MET A 127 -7.21 -4.87 3.73
C MET A 127 -6.62 -6.27 3.89
N ALA A 128 -7.44 -7.31 4.00
CA ALA A 128 -6.96 -8.68 4.10
C ALA A 128 -6.04 -9.03 2.93
N SER A 129 -6.44 -8.70 1.70
CA SER A 129 -5.67 -8.98 0.48
C SER A 129 -4.28 -8.32 0.48
N LEU A 130 -4.13 -7.14 1.10
CA LEU A 130 -2.82 -6.49 1.26
C LEU A 130 -1.87 -7.25 2.19
N PHE A 131 -2.40 -7.99 3.18
CA PHE A 131 -1.60 -8.80 4.11
C PHE A 131 -1.37 -10.23 3.61
N HIS A 132 -2.15 -10.68 2.63
CA HIS A 132 -2.08 -12.03 2.07
C HIS A 132 -1.34 -11.97 0.73
N PHE A 133 -0.02 -12.09 0.78
CA PHE A 133 0.81 -12.01 -0.42
C PHE A 133 0.40 -13.08 -1.46
N PRO A 134 0.34 -12.71 -2.76
CA PRO A 134 0.00 -13.65 -3.82
C PRO A 134 0.97 -14.84 -3.83
N SER A 135 0.44 -16.01 -4.20
CA SER A 135 1.25 -17.22 -4.28
C SER A 135 2.31 -17.11 -5.38
N ARG A 136 3.37 -17.93 -5.29
CA ARG A 136 4.47 -17.97 -6.28
C ARG A 136 3.98 -18.21 -7.71
N LEU A 137 2.86 -18.92 -7.87
CA LEU A 137 2.26 -19.23 -9.17
C LEU A 137 1.67 -17.96 -9.83
N VAL A 138 1.18 -17.02 -9.02
CA VAL A 138 0.51 -15.80 -9.49
C VAL A 138 1.48 -14.62 -9.58
N ALA A 139 2.49 -14.57 -8.69
CA ALA A 139 3.51 -13.51 -8.68
C ALA A 139 4.92 -14.13 -8.48
N PRO A 140 5.59 -14.58 -9.56
CA PRO A 140 6.94 -15.12 -9.46
C PRO A 140 7.93 -14.00 -9.09
N ALA A 141 8.58 -14.15 -7.93
CA ALA A 141 9.66 -13.29 -7.47
C ALA A 141 11.00 -14.07 -7.48
N PRO A 142 11.61 -14.31 -8.65
CA PRO A 142 12.79 -15.17 -8.78
C PRO A 142 14.02 -14.64 -8.02
N THR A 143 14.06 -13.34 -7.74
CA THR A 143 15.15 -12.66 -7.05
C THR A 143 14.97 -12.58 -5.53
N MET A 144 13.87 -13.08 -4.99
CA MET A 144 13.61 -13.07 -3.55
C MET A 144 13.58 -14.49 -3.00
N GLU A 145 14.51 -14.81 -2.10
CA GLU A 145 14.43 -16.02 -1.30
C GLU A 145 13.27 -15.90 -0.30
N ARG A 146 12.36 -16.87 -0.32
CA ARG A 146 11.29 -16.95 0.67
C ARG A 146 11.84 -17.71 1.87
N ILE A 147 12.01 -17.01 2.98
CA ILE A 147 12.32 -17.65 4.25
C ILE A 147 11.04 -18.39 4.67
N GLU A 148 11.12 -19.69 4.88
CA GLU A 148 9.99 -20.44 5.42
C GLU A 148 9.66 -19.88 6.81
N ALA A 149 8.36 -19.71 7.10
CA ALA A 149 7.96 -19.43 8.46
C ALA A 149 8.47 -20.58 9.33
N LYS A 150 9.19 -20.29 10.42
CA LYS A 150 9.52 -21.30 11.43
C LYS A 150 8.19 -21.90 11.89
N LYS A 151 7.85 -23.09 11.39
CA LYS A 151 6.79 -23.90 11.98
C LYS A 151 7.34 -24.30 13.35
N GLY A 152 6.76 -23.75 14.40
CA GLY A 152 6.96 -24.33 15.72
C GLY A 152 6.50 -25.78 15.63
N GLU A 153 7.36 -26.72 16.02
CA GLU A 153 6.93 -28.09 16.16
C GLU A 153 5.71 -28.10 17.12
N PRO A 154 4.64 -28.85 16.79
CA PRO A 154 3.51 -28.94 17.69
C PRO A 154 4.01 -29.42 19.07
N PRO A 155 3.40 -28.92 20.18
CA PRO A 155 3.78 -29.36 21.51
C PRO A 155 3.77 -30.89 21.61
N PRO A 156 4.77 -31.52 22.25
CA PRO A 156 4.90 -32.98 22.30
C PRO A 156 3.76 -33.70 23.05
N GLU A 157 2.84 -32.98 23.68
CA GLU A 157 1.68 -33.52 24.40
C GLU A 157 0.41 -33.66 23.54
N LEU A 158 0.54 -33.82 22.22
CA LEU A 158 -0.61 -34.23 21.42
C LEU A 158 -0.98 -35.68 21.76
N PRO A 159 -2.22 -35.97 22.21
CA PRO A 159 -2.68 -37.33 22.40
C PRO A 159 -2.61 -38.06 21.06
N ILE A 160 -1.81 -39.11 21.01
CA ILE A 160 -1.79 -40.06 19.91
C ILE A 160 -2.87 -41.09 20.28
N GLU A 161 -4.00 -41.08 19.57
CA GLU A 161 -4.90 -42.25 19.54
C GLU A 161 -4.26 -43.39 18.74
#